data_AF-A0A9D7MS46-F1
#
_entry.id   AF-A0A9D7MS46-F1
#
_cell.length_a   1.000
_cell.length_b   1.000
_cell.length_c   1.000
_cell.angle_alpha   90.00
_cell.angle_beta   90.00
_cell.angle_gamma   90.00
#
_symmetry.space_group_name_H-M   'P 1'
#
loop_
_entity.id
_entity.type
_entity.pdbx_description
1 polymer ?
#
loop_
_entity_poly.entity_id
_entity_poly.type
_entity_poly.pdbx_seq_one_letter_code
_entity_poly.pdbx_strand_id
1 'polypeptide(L)'
;MDESEDTIIFIAGTHDTPSEERLCNRELEDFYVVAIEPVPAVQRSEFTALMDKLGYKTRTALSAEVQRKRAADAEEQVRHNAAAIAAQNRHNAAAAEARNRLLVGGVEFRRSIKIGDKSNCGPVIEIRQKLAKVYRPVENYGSEHWLEIDTLFPEGSTCSFFNGRYQPPR
;
A
#
# COMPACT_ATOMS: atom_id res chain seq x y z
N MET A 1 -12.52 -31.01 -42.58
CA MET A 1 -12.47 -29.57 -42.91
C MET A 1 -13.84 -29.06 -42.57
N ASP A 2 -13.97 -28.44 -41.41
CA ASP A 2 -15.24 -28.02 -40.83
C ASP A 2 -15.23 -26.49 -40.89
N GLU A 3 -15.95 -25.92 -41.85
CA GLU A 3 -16.07 -24.48 -42.06
C GLU A 3 -17.17 -23.96 -41.12
N SER A 4 -16.77 -23.36 -40.00
CA SER A 4 -17.68 -22.67 -39.10
C SER A 4 -17.95 -21.27 -39.65
N GLU A 5 -19.20 -21.00 -40.02
CA GLU A 5 -19.65 -19.68 -40.48
C GLU A 5 -19.77 -18.73 -39.28
N ASP A 6 -18.89 -17.72 -39.23
CA ASP A 6 -18.94 -16.66 -38.23
C ASP A 6 -20.17 -15.76 -38.45
N THR A 7 -21.22 -15.96 -37.65
CA THR A 7 -22.40 -15.09 -37.60
C THR A 7 -22.07 -13.80 -36.84
N ILE A 8 -22.03 -12.67 -37.55
CA ILE A 8 -21.81 -11.35 -36.94
C ILE A 8 -23.17 -10.80 -36.44
N ILE A 9 -23.37 -10.80 -35.12
CA ILE A 9 -24.56 -10.23 -34.47
C ILE A 9 -24.28 -8.74 -34.17
N PHE A 10 -25.06 -7.84 -34.76
CA PHE A 10 -25.06 -6.42 -34.41
C PHE A 10 -26.11 -6.17 -33.33
N ILE A 11 -25.66 -5.72 -32.15
CA ILE A 11 -26.54 -5.27 -31.07
C ILE A 11 -26.57 -3.73 -31.14
N ALA A 12 -27.68 -3.18 -31.65
CA ALA A 12 -27.95 -1.75 -31.57
C ALA A 12 -28.45 -1.43 -30.15
N GLY A 13 -27.56 -0.92 -29.30
CA GLY A 13 -27.92 -0.39 -27.99
C GLY A 13 -28.43 1.04 -28.13
N THR A 14 -29.71 1.28 -27.86
CA THR A 14 -30.24 2.63 -27.65
C THR A 14 -29.68 3.16 -26.33
N HIS A 15 -28.94 4.26 -26.39
CA HIS A 15 -28.45 4.97 -25.21
C HIS A 15 -29.63 5.62 -24.47
N ASP A 16 -30.22 4.90 -23.52
CA ASP A 16 -30.99 5.48 -22.43
C ASP A 16 -30.17 5.35 -21.14
N THR A 17 -29.76 6.49 -20.58
CA THR A 17 -29.17 6.57 -19.25
C THR A 17 -30.26 6.36 -18.19
N PRO A 18 -30.15 5.39 -17.27
CA PRO A 18 -31.00 5.35 -16.10
C PRO A 18 -30.23 5.91 -14.89
N SER A 19 -30.78 6.98 -14.33
CA SER A 19 -30.68 7.27 -12.91
C SER A 19 -31.14 6.06 -12.10
N GLU A 20 -30.48 5.85 -10.97
CA GLU A 20 -30.66 4.72 -10.05
C GLU A 20 -32.11 4.44 -9.65
N GLU A 21 -32.33 3.15 -9.33
CA GLU A 21 -33.50 2.59 -8.64
C GLU A 21 -34.83 2.57 -9.39
N ARG A 22 -35.08 1.45 -10.09
CA ARG A 22 -36.36 0.73 -9.97
C ARG A 22 -36.26 -0.69 -10.51
N LEU A 23 -36.61 -1.64 -9.64
CA LEU A 23 -37.09 -2.97 -9.97
C LEU A 23 -38.12 -2.91 -11.11
N CYS A 24 -37.95 -3.76 -12.12
CA CYS A 24 -39.08 -4.41 -12.78
C CYS A 24 -38.59 -5.59 -13.62
N ASN A 25 -39.07 -6.79 -13.28
CA ASN A 25 -39.27 -7.87 -14.24
C ASN A 25 -39.95 -7.25 -15.46
N ARG A 26 -39.25 -7.16 -16.58
CA ARG A 26 -39.82 -6.75 -17.85
C ARG A 26 -39.63 -7.91 -18.81
N GLU A 27 -40.76 -8.46 -19.20
CA GLU A 27 -40.93 -9.55 -20.15
C GLU A 27 -40.05 -9.27 -21.39
N LEU A 28 -39.24 -10.26 -21.73
CA LEU A 28 -38.50 -10.37 -22.98
C LEU A 28 -39.49 -10.66 -24.11
N GLU A 29 -40.33 -9.70 -24.46
CA GLU A 29 -41.14 -9.78 -25.66
C GLU A 29 -40.45 -9.05 -26.81
N ASP A 30 -40.32 -9.79 -27.91
CA ASP A 30 -40.06 -9.34 -29.27
C ASP A 30 -38.67 -8.78 -29.61
N PHE A 31 -37.65 -9.65 -29.54
CA PHE A 31 -36.51 -9.51 -30.44
C PHE A 31 -36.94 -9.94 -31.85
N TYR A 32 -37.27 -8.97 -32.71
CA TYR A 32 -37.40 -9.20 -34.14
C TYR A 32 -36.02 -9.53 -34.71
N VAL A 33 -35.80 -10.81 -35.03
CA VAL A 33 -34.68 -11.24 -35.87
C VAL A 33 -34.99 -10.73 -37.28
N VAL A 34 -34.51 -9.53 -37.61
CA VAL A 34 -34.54 -9.04 -38.99
C VAL A 34 -33.57 -9.91 -39.77
N ALA A 35 -34.11 -10.79 -40.62
CA ALA A 35 -33.31 -11.57 -41.56
C ALA A 35 -32.69 -10.60 -42.56
N ILE A 36 -31.42 -10.25 -42.34
CA ILE A 36 -30.65 -9.44 -43.28
C ILE A 36 -30.27 -10.37 -44.43
N GLU A 37 -30.78 -10.08 -45.63
CA GLU A 37 -30.44 -10.85 -46.83
C GLU A 37 -28.90 -10.92 -47.02
N PRO A 38 -28.36 -12.06 -47.48
CA PRO A 38 -26.93 -12.21 -47.65
C PRO A 38 -26.43 -11.19 -48.67
N VAL A 39 -25.64 -10.22 -48.20
CA VAL A 39 -25.00 -9.22 -49.06
C VAL A 39 -24.17 -9.95 -50.12
N PRO A 40 -24.39 -9.68 -51.43
CA PRO A 40 -23.65 -10.35 -52.50
C PRO A 40 -22.15 -10.14 -52.31
N ALA A 41 -21.36 -11.19 -52.54
CA ALA A 41 -19.92 -11.25 -52.26
C ALA A 41 -19.09 -10.09 -52.86
N VAL A 42 -19.59 -9.46 -53.92
CA VAL A 42 -18.96 -8.36 -54.64
C VAL A 42 -18.93 -7.04 -53.85
N GLN A 43 -19.86 -6.79 -52.91
CA GLN A 43 -19.86 -5.56 -52.10
C GLN A 43 -18.98 -5.61 -50.85
N ARG A 44 -18.50 -6.81 -50.46
CA ARG A 44 -17.68 -6.98 -49.24
C ARG A 44 -16.26 -6.41 -49.39
N SER A 45 -15.65 -6.53 -50.57
CA SER A 45 -14.30 -6.02 -50.83
C SER A 45 -14.24 -4.50 -50.90
N GLU A 46 -15.28 -3.85 -51.43
CA GLU A 46 -15.37 -2.39 -51.44
C GLU A 46 -15.61 -1.83 -50.04
N PHE A 47 -16.40 -2.52 -49.22
CA PHE A 47 -16.64 -2.13 -47.83
C PHE A 47 -15.39 -2.26 -46.95
N THR A 48 -14.61 -3.35 -47.08
CA THR A 48 -13.36 -3.49 -46.31
C THR A 48 -12.32 -2.46 -46.73
N ALA A 49 -12.20 -2.17 -48.03
CA ALA A 49 -11.33 -1.10 -48.54
C ALA A 49 -11.79 0.30 -48.06
N LEU A 50 -13.10 0.54 -47.98
CA LEU A 50 -13.65 1.79 -47.44
C LEU A 50 -13.37 1.93 -45.94
N MET A 51 -13.53 0.86 -45.16
CA MET A 51 -13.26 0.87 -43.71
C MET A 51 -11.77 1.05 -43.40
N ASP A 52 -10.90 0.45 -44.21
CA ASP A 52 -9.45 0.66 -44.13
C ASP A 52 -9.08 2.12 -44.48
N LYS A 53 -9.69 2.69 -45.52
CA LYS A 53 -9.50 4.10 -45.94
C LYS A 53 -10.05 5.11 -44.94
N LEU A 54 -11.09 4.75 -44.18
CA LEU A 54 -11.63 5.54 -43.07
C LEU A 54 -10.83 5.39 -41.77
N GLY A 55 -9.79 4.54 -41.75
CA GLY A 55 -8.93 4.34 -40.58
C GLY A 55 -9.61 3.60 -39.43
N TYR A 56 -10.71 2.89 -39.68
CA TYR A 56 -11.33 2.04 -38.68
C TYR A 56 -10.42 0.84 -38.41
N LYS A 57 -9.61 0.95 -37.35
CA LYS A 57 -8.85 -0.20 -36.83
C LYS A 57 -9.81 -1.33 -36.57
N THR A 58 -9.52 -2.50 -37.13
CA THR A 58 -10.24 -3.72 -36.81
C THR A 58 -10.25 -3.92 -35.29
N ARG A 59 -11.32 -4.50 -34.76
CA ARG A 59 -11.48 -4.79 -33.33
C ARG A 59 -10.27 -5.56 -32.77
N THR A 60 -9.65 -6.39 -33.60
CA THR A 60 -8.41 -7.13 -33.29
C THR A 60 -7.20 -6.20 -33.11
N ALA A 61 -6.97 -5.25 -34.01
CA ALA A 61 -5.88 -4.27 -33.88
C ALA A 61 -6.06 -3.35 -32.65
N LEU A 62 -7.28 -2.90 -32.38
CA LEU A 62 -7.59 -2.11 -31.18
C LEU A 62 -7.34 -2.91 -29.89
N SER A 63 -7.74 -4.18 -29.85
CA SER A 63 -7.50 -5.04 -28.67
C SER A 63 -6.01 -5.27 -28.40
N ALA A 64 -5.19 -5.43 -29.45
CA ALA A 64 -3.75 -5.63 -29.31
C ALA A 64 -3.05 -4.38 -28.74
N GLU A 65 -3.47 -3.18 -29.16
CA GLU A 65 -2.94 -1.92 -28.62
C GLU A 65 -3.30 -1.73 -27.14
N VAL A 66 -4.55 -2.01 -26.76
CA VAL A 66 -5.00 -1.93 -25.36
C VAL A 66 -4.24 -2.93 -24.49
N GLN A 67 -4.02 -4.16 -24.97
CA GLN A 67 -3.23 -5.15 -24.24
C GLN A 67 -1.78 -4.69 -24.04
N ARG A 68 -1.15 -4.11 -25.06
CA ARG A 68 0.22 -3.56 -24.94
C ARG A 68 0.30 -2.42 -23.93
N LYS A 69 -0.66 -1.49 -23.95
CA LYS A 69 -0.73 -0.40 -22.96
C LYS A 69 -0.90 -0.95 -21.55
N ARG A 70 -1.84 -1.87 -21.33
CA ARG A 70 -2.04 -2.52 -20.02
C ARG A 70 -0.80 -3.27 -19.54
N ALA A 71 -0.09 -3.95 -20.44
CA ALA A 71 1.16 -4.63 -20.09
C ALA A 71 2.24 -3.63 -19.65
N ALA A 72 2.42 -2.53 -20.39
CA ALA A 72 3.37 -1.47 -20.04
C ALA A 72 3.01 -0.81 -18.68
N ASP A 73 1.73 -0.49 -18.48
CA ASP A 73 1.23 0.09 -17.22
C ASP A 73 1.42 -0.87 -16.05
N ALA A 74 1.19 -2.17 -16.25
CA ALA A 74 1.40 -3.19 -15.23
C ALA A 74 2.89 -3.32 -14.87
N GLU A 75 3.78 -3.30 -15.84
CA GLU A 75 5.23 -3.32 -15.60
C GLU A 75 5.72 -2.06 -14.87
N GLU A 76 5.19 -0.89 -15.20
CA GLU A 76 5.48 0.35 -14.47
C GLU A 76 4.96 0.28 -13.02
N GLN A 77 3.73 -0.18 -12.82
CA GLN A 77 3.16 -0.36 -11.48
C GLN A 77 3.97 -1.35 -10.63
N VAL A 78 4.42 -2.47 -11.23
CA VAL A 78 5.29 -3.45 -10.55
C VAL A 78 6.61 -2.79 -10.15
N ARG A 79 7.22 -1.97 -11.01
CA ARG A 79 8.47 -1.26 -10.69
C ARG A 79 8.28 -0.25 -9.55
N HIS A 80 7.20 0.53 -9.57
CA HIS A 80 6.89 1.47 -8.48
C HIS A 80 6.63 0.75 -7.16
N ASN A 81 5.85 -0.33 -7.17
CA ASN A 81 5.58 -1.12 -5.98
C ASN A 81 6.86 -1.77 -5.43
N ALA A 82 7.71 -2.32 -6.30
CA ALA A 82 8.98 -2.91 -5.89
C ALA A 82 9.91 -1.88 -5.21
N ALA A 83 9.99 -0.66 -5.75
CA ALA A 83 10.77 0.41 -5.14
C ALA A 83 10.22 0.84 -3.77
N ALA A 84 8.90 0.96 -3.63
CA ALA A 84 8.26 1.29 -2.36
C ALA A 84 8.49 0.20 -1.30
N ILE A 85 8.34 -1.08 -1.68
CA ILE A 85 8.60 -2.23 -0.81
C ILE A 85 10.08 -2.24 -0.37
N ALA A 86 11.01 -2.02 -1.30
CA ALA A 86 12.44 -1.96 -0.97
C ALA A 86 12.77 -0.81 -0.02
N ALA A 87 12.15 0.37 -0.20
CA ALA A 87 12.31 1.50 0.71
C ALA A 87 11.76 1.18 2.11
N GLN A 88 10.55 0.59 2.20
CA GLN A 88 9.95 0.19 3.46
C GLN A 88 10.80 -0.85 4.19
N ASN A 89 11.32 -1.84 3.48
CA ASN A 89 12.18 -2.88 4.06
C ASN A 89 13.48 -2.29 4.63
N ARG A 90 14.09 -1.32 3.93
CA ARG A 90 15.28 -0.61 4.45
C ARG A 90 14.97 0.17 5.72
N HIS A 91 13.85 0.89 5.75
CA HIS A 91 13.42 1.62 6.94
C HIS A 91 13.16 0.67 8.12
N ASN A 92 12.46 -0.44 7.88
CA ASN A 92 12.18 -1.45 8.90
C ASN A 92 13.46 -2.11 9.43
N ALA A 93 14.41 -2.43 8.55
CA ALA A 93 15.70 -3.01 8.95
C ALA A 93 16.51 -2.03 9.82
N ALA A 94 16.58 -0.75 9.44
CA ALA A 94 17.27 0.27 10.23
C ALA A 94 16.61 0.47 11.61
N ALA A 95 15.28 0.49 11.66
CA ALA A 95 14.54 0.58 12.93
C ALA A 95 14.77 -0.64 13.83
N ALA A 96 14.80 -1.85 13.25
CA ALA A 96 15.09 -3.08 13.98
C ALA A 96 16.52 -3.09 14.54
N GLU A 97 17.50 -2.62 13.76
CA GLU A 97 18.88 -2.51 14.21
C GLU A 97 19.01 -1.49 15.36
N ALA A 98 18.41 -0.31 15.22
CA ALA A 98 18.40 0.71 16.28
C ALA A 98 17.78 0.16 17.58
N ARG A 99 16.65 -0.56 17.47
CA ARG A 99 16.01 -1.21 18.61
C ARG A 99 16.90 -2.27 19.26
N ASN A 100 17.59 -3.09 18.45
CA ASN A 100 18.51 -4.09 18.98
C ASN A 100 19.69 -3.45 19.73
N ARG A 101 20.26 -2.37 19.18
CA ARG A 101 21.33 -1.61 19.87
C ARG A 101 20.88 -1.07 21.22
N LEU A 102 19.65 -0.54 21.32
CA LEU A 102 19.07 -0.08 22.58
C LEU A 102 18.92 -1.23 23.59
N LEU A 103 18.45 -2.41 23.15
CA LEU A 103 18.26 -3.56 24.03
C LEU A 103 19.60 -4.10 24.55
N VAL A 104 20.57 -4.30 23.66
CA VAL A 104 21.91 -4.81 24.02
C VAL A 104 22.64 -3.81 24.90
N GLY A 105 22.71 -2.54 24.49
CA GLY A 105 23.35 -1.48 25.27
C GLY A 105 22.67 -1.24 26.62
N GLY A 106 21.35 -1.42 26.68
CA GLY A 106 20.61 -1.39 27.94
C GLY A 106 21.06 -2.50 28.90
N VAL A 107 21.22 -3.75 28.43
CA VAL A 107 21.66 -4.86 29.30
C VAL A 107 23.06 -4.61 29.87
N GLU A 108 23.98 -4.10 29.05
CA GLU A 108 25.34 -3.78 29.49
C GLU A 108 25.35 -2.63 30.49
N PHE A 109 24.64 -1.53 30.20
CA PHE A 109 24.51 -0.38 31.08
C PHE A 109 23.96 -0.78 32.45
N ARG A 110 22.92 -1.60 32.49
CA ARG A 110 22.29 -2.06 33.73
C ARG A 110 23.19 -2.89 34.62
N ARG A 111 24.18 -3.58 34.05
CA ARG A 111 25.14 -4.39 34.79
C ARG A 111 26.27 -3.55 35.39
N SER A 112 26.58 -2.40 34.81
CA SER A 112 27.73 -1.57 35.17
C SER A 112 27.37 -0.21 35.78
N ILE A 113 26.07 0.10 35.90
CA ILE A 113 25.58 1.38 36.41
C ILE A 113 26.10 1.69 37.82
N LYS A 114 26.63 2.90 38.00
CA LYS A 114 27.09 3.44 39.27
C LYS A 114 26.60 4.87 39.48
N ILE A 115 26.71 5.34 40.72
CA ILE A 115 26.42 6.75 41.07
C ILE A 115 27.34 7.66 40.24
N GLY A 116 26.76 8.70 39.63
CA GLY A 116 27.43 9.63 38.73
C GLY A 116 27.33 9.27 37.24
N ASP A 117 26.95 8.04 36.89
CA ASP A 117 26.75 7.67 35.48
C ASP A 117 25.56 8.43 34.88
N LYS A 118 25.62 8.70 33.58
CA LYS A 118 24.54 9.35 32.83
C LYS A 118 23.61 8.29 32.23
N SER A 119 22.38 8.25 32.71
CA SER A 119 21.29 7.49 32.10
C SER A 119 20.57 8.30 31.02
N ASN A 120 19.67 7.67 30.27
CA ASN A 120 18.76 8.34 29.35
C ASN A 120 17.91 9.44 30.01
N CYS A 121 17.64 9.31 31.30
CA CYS A 121 16.88 10.30 32.07
C CYS A 121 17.76 11.29 32.87
N GLY A 122 19.08 11.23 32.78
CA GLY A 122 19.98 12.14 33.51
C GLY A 122 20.95 11.42 34.43
N PRO A 123 21.73 12.15 35.26
CA PRO A 123 22.73 11.56 36.12
C PRO A 123 22.09 10.74 37.24
N VAL A 124 22.72 9.60 37.55
CA VAL A 124 22.35 8.74 38.70
C VAL A 124 22.90 9.37 39.97
N ILE A 125 22.01 9.74 40.88
CA ILE A 125 22.36 10.41 42.15
C ILE A 125 22.57 9.37 43.25
N GLU A 126 21.75 8.33 43.27
CA GLU A 126 21.72 7.34 44.34
C GLU A 126 21.28 5.97 43.79
N ILE A 127 21.80 4.88 44.36
CA ILE A 127 21.39 3.50 44.01
C ILE A 127 21.01 2.76 45.29
N ARG A 128 19.82 2.14 45.29
CA ARG A 128 19.31 1.29 46.37
C ARG A 128 18.75 0.00 45.79
N GLN A 129 19.47 -1.10 45.98
CA GLN A 129 19.08 -2.43 45.48
C GLN A 129 18.79 -2.42 43.97
N LYS A 130 17.51 -2.53 43.57
CA LYS A 130 17.04 -2.54 42.17
C LYS A 130 16.53 -1.16 41.70
N LEU A 131 16.62 -0.14 42.53
CA LEU A 131 16.17 1.22 42.22
C LEU A 131 17.37 2.15 42.10
N ALA A 132 17.31 3.05 41.13
CA ALA A 132 18.25 4.15 40.96
C ALA A 132 17.48 5.48 40.95
N LYS A 133 17.98 6.44 41.71
CA LYS A 133 17.47 7.81 41.75
C LYS A 133 18.18 8.62 40.67
N VAL A 134 17.41 9.21 39.76
CA VAL A 134 17.95 10.03 38.66
C VAL A 134 17.46 11.47 38.76
N TYR A 135 18.27 12.42 38.27
CA TYR A 135 17.87 13.83 38.17
C TYR A 135 17.27 14.15 36.80
N ARG A 136 15.96 14.42 36.75
CA ARG A 136 15.23 14.91 35.58
C ARG A 136 14.10 15.84 36.02
N PRO A 137 14.13 17.13 35.68
CA PRO A 137 12.98 18.01 35.90
C PRO A 137 11.77 17.52 35.10
N VAL A 138 10.67 17.21 35.80
CA VAL A 138 9.36 16.87 35.23
C VAL A 138 8.34 17.84 35.82
N GLU A 139 7.67 18.57 34.94
CA GLU A 139 6.67 19.58 35.32
C GLU A 139 5.60 18.97 36.24
N ASN A 140 5.34 19.60 37.39
CA ASN A 140 4.41 19.16 38.45
C ASN A 140 4.79 17.87 39.23
N TYR A 141 5.93 17.24 38.93
CA TYR A 141 6.35 15.99 39.58
C TYR A 141 7.74 16.06 40.25
N GLY A 142 8.40 17.22 40.20
CA GLY A 142 9.71 17.45 40.82
C GLY A 142 10.88 17.18 39.86
N SER A 143 12.08 17.07 40.40
CA SER A 143 13.31 16.90 39.61
C SER A 143 14.05 15.59 39.86
N GLU A 144 13.56 14.77 40.79
CA GLU A 144 14.22 13.54 41.20
C GLU A 144 13.25 12.38 41.15
N HIS A 145 13.64 11.29 40.48
CA HIS A 145 12.77 10.15 40.28
C HIS A 145 13.50 8.85 40.61
N TRP A 146 12.84 8.00 41.40
CA TRP A 146 13.28 6.63 41.64
C TRP A 146 12.76 5.75 40.51
N LEU A 147 13.68 5.14 39.76
CA LEU A 147 13.39 4.28 38.62
C LEU A 147 13.99 2.90 38.85
N GLU A 148 13.34 1.88 38.30
CA GLU A 148 13.88 0.52 38.32
C GLU A 148 15.09 0.44 37.39
N ILE A 149 16.20 -0.11 37.87
CA ILE A 149 17.45 -0.20 37.11
C ILE A 149 17.21 -0.97 35.80
N ASP A 150 16.36 -1.99 35.80
CA ASP A 150 16.01 -2.78 34.62
C ASP A 150 15.32 -1.97 33.49
N THR A 151 14.71 -0.83 33.83
CA THR A 151 14.07 0.09 32.87
C THR A 151 14.98 1.23 32.41
N LEU A 152 16.17 1.37 32.99
CA LEU A 152 17.13 2.41 32.60
C LEU A 152 17.94 2.01 31.36
N PHE A 153 18.28 3.02 30.57
CA PHE A 153 19.08 2.93 29.36
C PHE A 153 20.25 3.92 29.41
N PRO A 154 21.32 3.70 28.63
CA PRO A 154 22.41 4.66 28.52
C PRO A 154 21.95 5.99 27.90
N GLU A 155 22.77 7.03 28.06
CA GLU A 155 22.55 8.33 27.42
C GLU A 155 22.35 8.20 25.89
N GLY A 156 21.56 9.11 25.32
CA GLY A 156 21.17 9.10 23.91
C GLY A 156 19.84 8.39 23.61
N SER A 157 19.34 7.58 24.54
CA SER A 157 17.98 7.03 24.43
C SER A 157 16.93 8.08 24.83
N THR A 158 15.69 7.95 24.34
CA THR A 158 14.61 8.85 24.76
C THR A 158 14.28 8.68 26.24
N CYS A 159 13.92 9.77 26.92
CA CYS A 159 13.38 9.73 28.28
C CYS A 159 12.04 10.44 28.28
N SER A 160 10.98 9.71 28.61
CA SER A 160 9.62 10.23 28.61
C SER A 160 8.91 9.89 29.91
N PHE A 161 8.11 10.83 30.40
CA PHE A 161 7.25 10.66 31.56
C PHE A 161 5.81 10.90 31.12
N PHE A 162 4.90 10.03 31.52
CA PHE A 162 3.47 10.17 31.30
C PHE A 162 2.77 10.18 32.66
N ASN A 163 2.15 11.31 33.03
CA ASN A 163 1.55 11.53 34.35
C ASN A 163 2.50 11.21 35.52
N GLY A 164 3.75 11.70 35.43
CA GLY A 164 4.79 11.48 36.43
C GLY A 164 5.39 10.06 36.45
N ARG A 165 4.93 9.16 35.59
CA ARG A 165 5.46 7.79 35.46
C ARG A 165 6.40 7.69 34.28
N TYR A 166 7.61 7.20 34.53
CA TYR A 166 8.58 6.94 33.49
C TYR A 166 8.07 5.90 32.48
N GLN A 167 8.31 6.17 31.20
CA GLN A 167 8.02 5.27 30.09
C GLN A 167 9.35 4.91 29.40
N PRO A 168 9.77 3.63 29.45
CA PRO A 168 10.99 3.21 28.80
C PRO A 168 10.88 3.32 27.27
N PRO A 169 12.00 3.58 26.56
CA PRO A 169 12.06 3.52 25.09
C PRO A 169 11.48 2.20 24.56
N ARG A 170 10.71 2.26 23.46
CA ARG A 170 10.09 1.09 22.80
C ARG A 170 10.79 0.73 21.48
#